data_AF-A0A3F3NLA4-F1
#
_entry.id   AF-A0A3F3NLA4-F1
#
_cell.length_a   1.000
_cell.length_b   1.000
_cell.length_c   1.000
_cell.angle_alpha   90.00
_cell.angle_beta   90.00
_cell.angle_gamma   90.00
#
_symmetry.space_group_name_H-M   'P 1'
#
loop_
_entity.id
_entity.type
_entity.pdbx_description
1 polymer ?
#
loop_
_entity_poly.entity_id
_entity_poly.type
_entity_poly.pdbx_seq_one_letter_code
_entity_poly.pdbx_strand_id
1 'polypeptide(L)' 'MARPVLEAMDMDTLTKGRYVQLLARGYSPKEVFKALSKGTDMEKERLRKEFDYWRTHNGIKDLKPARPVSELLTT' A
#
# COMPACT_ATOMS: atom_id res chain seq x y z
N MET A 1 15.55 -4.03 10.99
CA MET A 1 14.76 -2.89 11.52
C MET A 1 13.28 -3.23 11.40
N ALA A 2 12.55 -3.26 12.51
CA ALA A 2 11.09 -3.39 12.47
C ALA A 2 10.55 -2.13 11.79
N ARG A 3 9.94 -2.28 10.61
CA ARG A 3 9.31 -1.15 9.92
C ARG A 3 8.19 -0.60 10.81
N PRO A 4 8.09 0.74 10.99
CA PRO A 4 7.01 1.32 11.79
C PRO A 4 5.66 0.92 11.18
N VAL A 5 4.75 0.50 12.05
CA VAL A 5 3.39 0.09 11.65
C VAL A 5 2.70 1.28 10.99
N LEU A 6 2.08 1.05 9.83
CA LEU A 6 1.26 2.07 9.18
C LEU A 6 0.09 2.46 10.09
N GLU A 7 -0.07 3.77 10.31
CA GLU A 7 -1.23 4.34 10.99
C GLU A 7 -2.52 3.98 10.23
N ALA A 8 -3.64 3.96 10.93
CA ALA A 8 -4.94 3.75 10.32
C ALA A 8 -5.21 4.84 9.26
N MET A 9 -5.78 4.43 8.12
CA MET A 9 -6.04 5.32 6.99
C MET A 9 -7.40 5.01 6.40
N ASP A 10 -8.01 5.99 5.76
CA ASP A 10 -9.27 5.81 5.03
C ASP A 10 -9.05 5.82 3.52
N MET A 11 -9.95 5.16 2.79
CA MET A 11 -9.92 5.13 1.32
C MET A 11 -9.95 6.54 0.71
N ASP A 12 -10.75 7.45 1.26
CA ASP A 12 -10.81 8.85 0.82
C ASP A 12 -9.49 9.61 0.98
N THR A 13 -8.67 9.21 1.96
CA THR A 13 -7.36 9.85 2.24
C THR A 13 -6.22 9.22 1.44
N LEU A 14 -6.48 8.10 0.74
CA LEU A 14 -5.48 7.39 -0.05
C LEU A 14 -5.36 8.02 -1.44
N THR A 15 -4.33 8.85 -1.61
CA THR A 15 -3.96 9.39 -2.92
C THR A 15 -2.93 8.50 -3.63
N LYS A 16 -2.89 8.57 -4.97
CA LYS A 16 -1.90 7.84 -5.79
C LYS A 16 -0.47 8.13 -5.33
N GLY A 17 -0.15 9.41 -5.06
CA GLY A 17 1.17 9.82 -4.58
C GLY A 17 1.53 9.19 -3.23
N ARG A 18 0.58 9.18 -2.28
CA ARG A 18 0.79 8.56 -0.96
C ARG A 18 1.00 7.05 -1.09
N TYR A 19 0.23 6.36 -1.93
CA TYR A 19 0.41 4.94 -2.19
C TYR A 19 1.79 4.62 -2.78
N VAL A 20 2.24 5.39 -3.78
CA VAL A 20 3.56 5.23 -4.40
C VAL A 20 4.68 5.49 -3.39
N GLN A 21 4.55 6.52 -2.53
CA GLN A 21 5.51 6.76 -1.45
C GLN A 21 5.59 5.59 -0.45
N LEU A 22 4.44 4.98 -0.12
CA LEU A 22 4.41 3.80 0.75
C LEU A 22 5.14 2.61 0.09
N LEU A 23 4.88 2.36 -1.19
CA LEU A 23 5.61 1.35 -1.95
C LEU A 23 7.12 1.65 -2.01
N ALA A 24 7.51 2.92 -2.20
CA ALA A 24 8.91 3.35 -2.22
C ALA A 24 9.62 3.19 -0.86
N ARG A 25 8.87 3.33 0.24
CA ARG A 25 9.32 3.03 1.61
C ARG A 25 9.36 1.51 1.90
N GLY A 26 9.03 0.68 0.91
CA GLY A 26 9.06 -0.77 0.99
C GLY A 26 7.80 -1.39 1.60
N TYR A 27 6.73 -0.62 1.86
CA TYR A 27 5.46 -1.20 2.29
C TYR A 27 4.81 -1.98 1.16
N SER A 28 4.24 -3.14 1.48
CA SER A 28 3.53 -3.95 0.49
C SER A 28 2.07 -3.50 0.36
N PRO A 29 1.39 -3.80 -0.76
CA PRO A 29 -0.05 -3.56 -0.90
C PRO A 29 -0.88 -4.18 0.24
N LYS A 30 -0.43 -5.30 0.82
CA LYS A 30 -1.06 -5.96 1.97
C LYS A 30 -0.97 -5.13 3.25
N GLU A 31 0.18 -4.49 3.49
CA GLU A 31 0.38 -3.60 4.65
C GLU A 31 -0.49 -2.34 4.52
N VAL A 32 -0.58 -1.78 3.31
CA VAL A 32 -1.48 -0.65 3.02
C VAL A 32 -2.95 -1.06 3.22
N PHE A 33 -3.35 -2.22 2.71
CA PHE A 33 -4.70 -2.74 2.92
C PHE A 33 -5.03 -2.95 4.41
N LYS A 34 -4.07 -3.43 5.20
CA LYS A 34 -4.22 -3.59 6.65
C LYS A 34 -4.44 -2.24 7.34
N ALA A 35 -3.73 -1.20 6.92
CA ALA A 35 -3.90 0.16 7.42
C ALA A 35 -5.29 0.73 7.08
N LEU A 36 -5.75 0.48 5.84
CA LEU A 36 -7.10 0.84 5.39
C LEU A 36 -8.18 0.14 6.22
N SER A 37 -8.02 -1.16 6.46
CA SER A 37 -8.98 -1.95 7.25
C SER A 37 -9.09 -1.56 8.72
N LYS A 38 -8.20 -0.70 9.20
CA LYS A 38 -8.22 -0.16 10.56
C LYS A 38 -8.81 1.26 10.64
N GLY A 39 -8.77 2.03 9.54
CA GLY A 39 -9.32 3.39 9.50
C GLY A 39 -10.80 3.41 9.14
N THR A 40 -11.25 2.40 8.39
CA THR A 40 -12.64 2.31 7.93
C THR A 40 -13.43 1.24 8.67
N ASP A 41 -14.73 1.48 8.85
CA ASP A 41 -15.71 0.50 9.35
C ASP A 41 -16.30 -0.39 8.22
N MET A 42 -15.82 -0.22 6.98
CA MET A 42 -16.29 -1.04 5.85
C MET A 42 -15.97 -2.52 6.03
N GLU A 43 -16.89 -3.38 5.59
CA GLU A 43 -16.64 -4.81 5.48
C GLU A 43 -15.38 -5.10 4.66
N LYS A 44 -14.52 -5.99 5.18
CA LYS A 44 -13.22 -6.31 4.57
C LYS A 44 -13.32 -6.73 3.11
N GLU A 45 -14.36 -7.49 2.74
CA GLU A 45 -14.56 -7.91 1.36
C GLU A 45 -14.90 -6.74 0.44
N ARG A 46 -15.76 -5.83 0.89
CA ARG A 46 -16.08 -4.60 0.17
C ARG A 46 -14.84 -3.71 0.03
N LEU A 47 -14.12 -3.49 1.12
CA LEU A 47 -12.87 -2.71 1.11
C LEU A 47 -11.85 -3.30 0.14
N ARG A 48 -11.75 -4.63 0.03
CA ARG A 48 -10.83 -5.29 -0.89
C ARG A 48 -11.18 -5.01 -2.35
N LYS A 49 -12.46 -5.09 -2.69
CA LYS A 49 -12.96 -4.75 -4.04
C LYS A 49 -12.67 -3.29 -4.37
N GLU A 50 -12.98 -2.38 -3.44
CA GLU A 50 -12.72 -0.94 -3.61
C GLU A 50 -11.24 -0.63 -3.77
N PHE A 51 -10.39 -1.24 -2.93
CA PHE A 51 -8.94 -1.08 -3.01
C PHE A 51 -8.37 -1.62 -4.33
N ASP A 52 -8.81 -2.81 -4.77
CA ASP A 52 -8.39 -3.39 -6.05
C ASP A 52 -8.87 -2.56 -7.24
N TYR A 53 -10.10 -2.07 -7.20
CA TYR A 53 -10.64 -1.16 -8.20
C TYR A 53 -9.83 0.14 -8.26
N TRP A 54 -9.58 0.78 -7.12
CA TRP A 54 -8.81 2.01 -7.03
C TRP A 54 -7.39 1.84 -7.58
N ARG A 55 -6.70 0.72 -7.25
CA ARG A 55 -5.36 0.43 -7.80
C ARG A 55 -5.39 0.23 -9.32
N THR A 56 -6.43 -0.43 -9.83
CA THR A 56 -6.60 -0.66 -11.27
C THR A 56 -6.87 0.65 -12.01
N HIS A 57 -7.81 1.45 -11.50
CA HIS A 57 -8.19 2.74 -12.09
C HIS A 57 -7.04 3.75 -12.09
N ASN A 58 -6.16 3.70 -11.08
CA ASN A 58 -4.97 4.55 -11.00
C ASN A 58 -3.77 4.03 -11.83
N GLY A 59 -3.89 2.85 -12.45
CA GLY A 59 -2.82 2.20 -13.22
C GLY A 59 -1.66 1.71 -12.36
N ILE A 60 -1.92 1.38 -11.10
CA ILE A 60 -0.90 1.05 -10.07
C ILE A 60 -1.05 -0.35 -9.49
N LYS A 61 -1.90 -1.19 -10.10
CA LYS A 61 -2.15 -2.57 -9.67
C LYS A 61 -0.88 -3.42 -9.65
N ASP A 62 -0.05 -3.28 -10.68
CA ASP A 62 1.18 -4.05 -10.91
C ASP A 62 2.44 -3.37 -10.37
N LEU A 63 2.30 -2.20 -9.72
CA LEU A 63 3.42 -1.53 -9.09
C LEU A 63 3.93 -2.38 -7.92
N LYS A 64 5.20 -2.76 -8.01
CA LYS A 64 5.88 -3.50 -6.97
C LYS A 64 6.42 -2.52 -5.93
N PRO A 65 6.41 -2.87 -4.63
CA PRO A 65 7.16 -2.12 -3.64
C PRO A 65 8.62 -2.02 -4.08
N ALA A 66 9.22 -0.85 -3.88
CA ALA A 66 10.65 -0.69 -4.08
C ALA A 66 11.33 -1.66 -3.12
N ARG A 67 12.00 -2.69 -3.66
CA ARG A 67 13.00 -3.40 -2.89
C ARG A 67 14.14 -2.39 -2.70
N PRO A 68 14.65 -2.18 -1.47
CA PRO A 68 15.92 -1.48 -1.34
C PRO A 68 16.94 -2.19 -2.24
N VAL A 69 17.64 -1.42 -3.07
CA VAL A 69 18.67 -1.89 -4.01
C VAL A 69 19.92 -2.29 -3.20
N SER A 70 19.78 -3.23 -2.27
CA SER A 70 20.88 -3.76 -1.46
C SER A 70 21.34 -5.14 -1.94
N GLU A 71 20.77 -5.68 -3.02
CA GLU A 71 21.21 -6.96 -3.64
C GLU A 71 21.88 -6.77 -5.01
N LEU A 72 22.54 -5.64 -5.27
CA LEU A 72 23.29 -5.42 -6.53
C LEU A 72 24.73 -4.92 -6.32
N LEU A 73 25.26 -4.99 -5.09
CA LEU A 73 26.67 -4.71 -4.80
C LEU A 73 27.27 -5.81 -3.91
N THR A 74 27.33 -7.02 -4.43
CA THR A 74 28.37 -7.99 -4.04
C THR A 74 29.04 -8.42 -5.34
N THR A 75 30.00 -7.59 -5.75
CA THR A 75 31.01 -7.91 -6.77
C THR A 75 31.92 -9.03 -6.26
#